data_AF-A0A4Q2Y6V7-F1
#
_entry.id   AF-A0A4Q2Y6V7-F1
#
_cell.length_a   1.000
_cell.length_b   1.000
_cell.length_c   1.000
_cell.angle_alpha   90.00
_cell.angle_beta   90.00
_cell.angle_gamma   90.00
#
_symmetry.space_group_name_H-M   'P 1'
#
loop_
_entity.id
_entity.type
_entity.pdbx_description
1 polymer ?
#
loop_
_entity_poly.entity_id
_entity_poly.type
_entity_poly.pdbx_seq_one_letter_code
_entity_poly.pdbx_strand_id
1 'polypeptide(L)'
;MNPIFRRTLTGAGMWSGIISRGKRLRLTDLSGGANVGMLLYHAAERQERYNMPDTLKGQHIFYLREPYCLHSDMGRLLASITSDSVGWHDTVCGHSIAALVLGKYGVHSYQ
;
A
#
# COMPACT_ATOMS: atom_id res chain seq x y z
N MET A 1 9.50 18.68 -7.86
CA MET A 1 10.27 17.42 -7.96
C MET A 1 9.84 16.72 -9.24
N ASN A 2 10.78 16.47 -10.16
CA ASN A 2 10.46 15.81 -11.44
C ASN A 2 10.40 14.28 -11.24
N PRO A 3 9.34 13.61 -11.70
CA PRO A 3 9.25 12.15 -11.61
C PRO A 3 10.22 11.49 -12.58
N ILE A 4 10.94 10.47 -12.11
CA ILE A 4 11.79 9.61 -12.97
C ILE A 4 11.03 8.45 -13.61
N PHE A 5 9.84 8.15 -13.10
CA PHE A 5 8.92 7.14 -13.63
C PHE A 5 7.48 7.56 -13.31
N ARG A 6 6.56 7.33 -14.25
CA ARG A 6 5.13 7.59 -14.08
C ARG A 6 4.32 6.49 -14.75
N ARG A 7 3.29 6.02 -14.07
CA ARG A 7 2.29 5.08 -14.60
C ARG A 7 0.92 5.45 -14.07
N THR A 8 -0.08 5.39 -14.95
CA THR A 8 -1.50 5.51 -14.57
C THR A 8 -2.09 4.11 -14.49
N LEU A 9 -2.80 3.82 -13.40
CA LEU A 9 -3.56 2.57 -13.24
C LEU A 9 -5.02 2.83 -13.61
N THR A 10 -5.61 1.93 -14.38
CA THR A 10 -7.06 1.89 -14.66
C THR A 10 -7.79 1.14 -13.54
N GLY A 11 -9.12 1.06 -13.60
CA GLY A 11 -9.89 0.18 -12.73
C GLY A 11 -9.36 -1.26 -12.78
N ALA A 12 -9.17 -1.88 -11.61
CA ALA A 12 -8.52 -3.19 -11.43
C ALA A 12 -7.08 -3.30 -11.99
N GLY A 13 -6.45 -2.18 -12.34
CA GLY A 13 -5.07 -2.14 -12.82
C GLY A 13 -4.08 -2.48 -11.71
N MET A 14 -3.03 -3.23 -12.08
CA MET A 14 -1.97 -3.63 -11.16
C MET A 14 -0.60 -3.18 -11.67
N TRP A 15 0.32 -2.94 -10.73
CA TRP A 15 1.72 -2.65 -11.01
C TRP A 15 2.60 -3.12 -9.85
N SER A 16 3.77 -3.64 -10.20
CA SER A 16 4.83 -3.97 -9.26
C SER A 16 6.17 -3.47 -9.79
N GLY A 17 7.08 -3.14 -8.89
CA GLY A 17 8.41 -2.65 -9.24
C GLY A 17 9.30 -2.54 -8.02
N ILE A 18 10.61 -2.55 -8.26
CA ILE A 18 11.62 -2.32 -7.23
C ILE A 18 11.86 -0.83 -7.11
N ILE A 19 11.79 -0.30 -5.90
CA ILE A 19 12.09 1.09 -5.59
C ILE A 19 13.36 1.11 -4.73
N SER A 20 14.44 1.71 -5.23
CA SER A 20 15.69 1.80 -4.49
C SER A 20 15.60 2.81 -3.33
N ARG A 21 16.48 2.66 -2.34
CA ARG A 21 16.55 3.52 -1.16
C ARG A 21 16.71 5.00 -1.56
N GLY A 22 16.05 5.89 -0.81
CA GLY A 22 16.13 7.34 -1.03
C GLY A 22 15.27 7.86 -2.20
N LYS A 23 14.37 7.03 -2.73
CA LYS A 23 13.33 7.44 -3.69
C LYS A 23 11.99 7.60 -3.00
N ARG A 24 11.08 8.35 -3.65
CA ARG A 24 9.71 8.57 -3.17
C ARG A 24 8.72 8.02 -4.18
N LEU A 25 7.80 7.20 -3.70
CA LEU A 25 6.58 6.85 -4.43
C LEU A 25 5.49 7.88 -4.09
N ARG A 26 4.85 8.44 -5.12
CA ARG A 26 3.65 9.28 -4.96
C ARG A 26 2.48 8.57 -5.61
N LEU A 27 1.45 8.32 -4.81
CA LEU A 27 0.16 7.84 -5.27
C LEU A 27 -0.77 9.06 -5.37
N THR A 28 -1.56 9.12 -6.43
CA THR A 28 -2.47 10.25 -6.66
C THR A 28 -3.77 9.71 -7.21
N ASP A 29 -4.85 9.96 -6.49
CA ASP A 29 -6.20 9.78 -6.99
C ASP A 29 -6.49 10.90 -8.00
N LEU A 30 -6.70 10.52 -9.27
CA LEU A 30 -6.84 11.47 -10.37
C LEU A 30 -8.26 12.03 -10.50
N SER A 31 -9.27 11.25 -10.13
CA SER A 31 -10.69 11.57 -10.33
C SER A 31 -11.50 11.64 -9.04
N GLY A 32 -10.94 11.19 -7.92
CA GLY A 32 -11.67 11.05 -6.66
C GLY A 32 -12.33 9.68 -6.53
N GLY A 33 -12.39 9.18 -5.30
CA GLY A 33 -13.07 7.92 -4.93
C GLY A 33 -12.27 6.66 -5.23
N ALA A 34 -11.01 6.78 -5.64
CA ALA A 34 -10.16 5.61 -5.89
C ALA A 34 -9.46 5.16 -4.60
N ASN A 35 -9.29 3.85 -4.44
CA ASN A 35 -8.43 3.25 -3.44
C ASN A 35 -7.41 2.31 -4.09
N VAL A 36 -6.28 2.11 -3.42
CA VAL A 36 -5.28 1.13 -3.84
C VAL A 36 -4.87 0.27 -2.65
N GLY A 37 -4.90 -1.05 -2.85
CA GLY A 37 -4.22 -1.99 -1.97
C GLY A 37 -2.74 -2.04 -2.33
N MET A 38 -1.88 -2.14 -1.32
CA MET A 38 -0.43 -2.17 -1.52
C MET A 38 0.20 -3.30 -0.70
N LEU A 39 1.21 -3.94 -1.30
CA LEU A 39 2.09 -4.88 -0.64
C LEU A 39 3.53 -4.35 -0.74
N LEU A 40 4.30 -4.44 0.35
CA LEU A 40 5.71 -4.06 0.37
C LEU A 40 6.56 -5.24 0.82
N TYR A 41 7.67 -5.43 0.11
CA TYR A 41 8.65 -6.48 0.35
C TYR A 41 10.06 -5.91 0.26
N HIS A 42 11.00 -6.53 0.97
CA HIS A 42 12.41 -6.29 0.70
C HIS A 42 12.77 -6.87 -0.68
N ALA A 43 13.34 -6.04 -1.56
CA ALA A 43 13.52 -6.40 -2.96
C ALA A 43 14.45 -7.61 -3.18
N ALA A 44 15.45 -7.77 -2.33
CA ALA A 44 16.42 -8.87 -2.39
C ALA A 44 16.08 -10.04 -1.46
N GLU A 45 15.09 -9.89 -0.56
CA GLU A 45 14.66 -10.94 0.37
C GLU A 45 13.13 -10.93 0.42
N ARG A 46 12.49 -11.73 -0.44
CA ARG A 46 11.03 -11.67 -0.61
C ARG A 46 10.25 -12.24 0.56
N GLN A 47 10.93 -12.95 1.47
CA GLN A 47 10.31 -13.39 2.72
C GLN A 47 10.14 -12.25 3.72
N GLU A 48 10.98 -11.21 3.65
CA GLU A 48 10.85 -10.00 4.47
C GLU A 48 9.81 -9.06 3.84
N ARG A 49 8.74 -8.79 4.60
CA ARG A 49 7.57 -8.05 4.11
C ARG A 49 7.03 -7.10 5.15
N TYR A 50 6.20 -6.16 4.71
CA TYR A 50 5.46 -5.28 5.60
C TYR A 50 4.73 -6.06 6.70
N ASN A 51 4.90 -5.61 7.93
CA ASN A 51 4.27 -6.14 9.12
C ASN A 51 3.41 -5.06 9.77
N MET A 52 2.09 -5.20 9.59
CA MET A 52 1.10 -4.32 10.23
C MET A 52 1.22 -4.35 11.76
N PRO A 53 1.15 -5.51 12.45
CA PRO A 53 1.23 -5.55 13.91
C PRO A 53 2.43 -4.78 14.49
N ASP A 54 3.62 -4.97 13.92
CA ASP A 54 4.84 -4.30 14.39
C ASP A 54 4.84 -2.80 14.09
N THR A 55 4.28 -2.42 12.93
CA THR A 55 4.09 -1.02 12.54
C THR A 55 3.18 -0.29 13.53
N LEU A 56 2.05 -0.89 13.89
CA LEU A 56 1.04 -0.29 14.76
C LEU A 56 1.50 -0.27 16.22
N LYS A 57 1.95 -1.43 16.73
CA LYS A 57 2.38 -1.59 18.12
C LYS A 57 3.64 -0.79 18.42
N GLY A 58 4.62 -0.81 17.53
CA GLY A 58 5.90 -0.13 17.74
C GLY A 58 5.78 1.40 17.77
N GLN A 59 4.73 1.95 17.16
CA GLN A 59 4.50 3.40 17.10
C GLN A 59 3.33 3.87 17.96
N HIS A 60 2.62 2.96 18.64
CA HIS A 60 1.40 3.24 19.42
C HIS A 60 0.29 3.93 18.60
N ILE A 61 0.04 3.41 17.40
CA ILE A 61 -0.93 3.95 16.44
C ILE A 61 -1.92 2.88 16.00
N PHE A 62 -3.09 3.29 15.46
CA PHE A 62 -4.07 2.39 14.88
C PHE A 62 -4.25 2.56 13.36
N TYR A 63 -3.86 3.71 12.83
CA TYR A 63 -3.93 4.03 11.41
C TYR A 63 -2.65 4.69 10.92
N LEU A 64 -2.45 4.69 9.61
CA LEU A 64 -1.26 5.22 8.98
C LEU A 64 -1.49 6.65 8.49
N ARG A 65 -0.52 7.54 8.71
CA ARG A 65 -0.46 8.91 8.19
C ARG A 65 0.98 9.41 8.28
N GLU A 66 1.27 10.60 7.76
CA GLU A 66 2.53 11.29 8.07
C GLU A 66 2.69 11.49 9.60
N PRO A 67 3.88 11.26 10.20
CA PRO A 67 5.16 10.84 9.60
C PRO A 67 5.50 9.35 9.81
N TYR A 68 4.49 8.47 9.94
CA TYR A 68 4.69 7.10 10.42
C TYR A 68 5.52 6.24 9.46
N CYS A 69 6.29 5.33 10.06
CA CYS A 69 7.13 4.37 9.36
C CYS A 69 6.41 3.04 9.15
N LEU A 70 6.76 2.32 8.09
CA LEU A 70 6.22 0.99 7.75
C LEU A 70 7.27 -0.06 8.07
N HIS A 71 7.00 -0.90 9.07
CA HIS A 71 7.94 -1.87 9.58
C HIS A 71 7.86 -3.18 8.78
N SER A 72 8.98 -3.88 8.66
CA SER A 72 9.03 -5.26 8.17
C SER A 72 8.85 -6.24 9.32
N ASP A 73 8.51 -7.49 9.01
CA ASP A 73 8.51 -8.61 9.97
C ASP A 73 9.90 -9.01 10.50
N MET A 74 10.97 -8.54 9.88
CA MET A 74 12.35 -8.70 10.39
C MET A 74 12.89 -7.45 11.12
N GLY A 75 12.01 -6.52 11.53
CA GLY A 75 12.37 -5.37 12.36
C GLY A 75 13.05 -4.18 11.65
N ARG A 76 13.08 -4.16 10.30
CA ARG A 76 13.56 -3.02 9.51
C ARG A 76 12.43 -2.05 9.16
N LEU A 77 12.79 -0.83 8.75
CA LEU A 77 11.86 0.11 8.13
C LEU A 77 11.92 -0.06 6.61
N LEU A 78 10.78 -0.41 5.99
CA LEU A 78 10.68 -0.53 4.53
C LEU A 78 10.45 0.84 3.87
N ALA A 79 9.64 1.68 4.50
CA ALA A 79 9.31 3.02 4.02
C ALA A 79 8.79 3.91 5.16
N SER A 80 8.60 5.19 4.89
CA SER A 80 7.84 6.11 5.73
C SER A 80 6.84 6.91 4.90
N ILE A 81 5.74 7.30 5.52
CA ILE A 81 4.77 8.21 4.92
C ILE A 81 5.27 9.62 5.17
N THR A 82 5.77 10.27 4.12
CA THR A 82 6.36 11.61 4.23
C THR A 82 5.36 12.74 4.04
N SER A 83 4.16 12.43 3.53
CA SER A 83 3.06 13.36 3.31
C SER A 83 1.83 12.60 2.86
N ASP A 84 0.66 13.00 3.36
CA ASP A 84 -0.65 12.59 2.87
C ASP A 84 -1.61 13.77 2.84
N SER A 85 -2.67 13.67 2.04
CA SER A 85 -3.72 14.70 1.91
C SER A 85 -5.09 14.24 2.40
N VAL A 86 -5.17 13.02 2.93
CA VAL A 86 -6.43 12.35 3.31
C VAL A 86 -6.55 12.13 4.82
N GLY A 87 -5.50 12.44 5.59
CA GLY A 87 -5.45 12.41 7.05
C GLY A 87 -5.17 11.04 7.64
N TRP A 88 -5.67 9.96 7.01
CA TRP A 88 -5.41 8.59 7.46
C TRP A 88 -5.54 7.55 6.34
N HIS A 89 -4.84 6.43 6.52
CA HIS A 89 -4.91 5.23 5.69
C HIS A 89 -5.15 4.00 6.57
N ASP A 90 -6.06 3.15 6.13
CA ASP A 90 -6.33 1.87 6.76
C ASP A 90 -5.22 0.86 6.44
N THR A 91 -4.86 0.06 7.44
CA THR A 91 -3.99 -1.10 7.27
C THR A 91 -4.57 -2.36 7.93
N VAL A 92 -5.74 -2.27 8.56
CA VAL A 92 -6.29 -3.31 9.43
C VAL A 92 -7.35 -4.14 8.71
N CYS A 93 -8.13 -3.53 7.80
CA CYS A 93 -9.28 -4.22 7.19
C CYS A 93 -8.89 -5.26 6.10
N GLY A 94 -7.62 -5.37 5.75
CA GLY A 94 -7.13 -6.29 4.74
C GLY A 94 -7.58 -5.92 3.32
N HIS A 95 -7.64 -6.91 2.42
CA HIS A 95 -8.05 -6.71 1.03
C HIS A 95 -9.19 -7.65 0.63
N SER A 96 -9.97 -7.25 -0.37
CA SER A 96 -10.97 -8.13 -0.98
C SER A 96 -10.32 -9.36 -1.60
N ILE A 97 -11.00 -10.51 -1.52
CA ILE A 97 -10.60 -11.76 -2.16
C ILE A 97 -11.75 -12.27 -3.03
N ALA A 98 -11.43 -13.13 -4.00
CA ALA A 98 -12.40 -13.65 -4.96
C ALA A 98 -13.65 -14.25 -4.30
N ALA A 99 -13.48 -15.00 -3.20
CA ALA A 99 -14.60 -15.59 -2.45
C ALA A 99 -15.53 -14.53 -1.83
N LEU A 100 -14.98 -13.45 -1.26
CA LEU A 100 -15.77 -12.36 -0.69
C LEU A 100 -16.53 -11.59 -1.77
N VAL A 101 -15.87 -11.35 -2.91
CA VAL A 101 -16.48 -10.68 -4.06
C VAL A 101 -17.62 -11.53 -4.62
N LEU A 102 -17.40 -12.84 -4.79
CA LEU A 102 -18.42 -13.79 -5.23
C LEU A 102 -19.60 -13.85 -4.27
N GLY A 103 -19.35 -13.90 -2.96
CA GLY A 103 -20.42 -13.94 -1.96
C GLY A 103 -21.25 -12.66 -1.91
N LYS A 104 -20.62 -11.50 -2.10
CA LYS A 104 -21.29 -10.19 -2.00
C LYS A 104 -21.99 -9.76 -3.29
N TYR A 105 -21.38 -10.03 -4.45
CA TYR A 105 -21.83 -9.52 -5.74
C TYR A 105 -22.29 -10.63 -6.70
N GLY A 106 -21.96 -11.89 -6.43
CA GLY A 106 -22.26 -13.00 -7.33
C GLY A 106 -21.24 -13.18 -8.45
N VAL A 107 -21.60 -13.99 -9.43
CA VAL A 107 -20.75 -14.24 -10.61
C VAL A 107 -20.90 -13.07 -11.57
N HIS A 108 -19.80 -12.37 -11.81
CA HIS A 108 -19.70 -11.41 -12.91
C HIS A 108 -18.60 -11.87 -13.85
N SER A 109 -18.93 -12.02 -15.13
CA SER A 109 -17.93 -12.13 -16.19
C SER A 109 -17.34 -10.75 -16.44
N TYR A 110 -16.02 -10.66 -16.60
CA TYR A 110 -15.35 -9.44 -17.02
C TYR A 110 -15.82 -9.06 -18.43
N GLN A 111 -16.84 -8.20 -18.53
CA GLN A 111 -17.27 -7.46 -19.73
C GLN A 111 -17.93 -6.14 -19.32
#